data_AF-A0A819KYQ9-F1
#
_entry.id   AF-A0A819KYQ9-F1
#
_cell.length_a   1.000
_cell.length_b   1.000
_cell.length_c   1.000
_cell.angle_alpha   90.00
_cell.angle_beta   90.00
_cell.angle_gamma   90.00
#
_symmetry.space_group_name_H-M   'P 1'
#
loop_
_entity.id
_entity.type
_entity.pdbx_description
1 polymer ?
#
loop_
_entity_poly.entity_id
_entity_poly.type
_entity_poly.pdbx_seq_one_letter_code
_entity_poly.pdbx_strand_id
1 'polypeptide(L)'
;MGKPTQQLSKDIKKLAMKVKPTTQLLIVPRPPPAIRQMFKNKDEIPKNLQSNIIYQVNCSSCPASYIGKTTRQACIRLQEHGAPTEIPAEHTNENLRRSARIAAMNANNNAQISYYESGSSEDDLPSTTHTSAIKRHITSTKHKIDWHNWTILDKDKHPYRLLVKESLAINEKSPTLNLTTRSVPFVVYPEGCVIKRTNHTTSQ
;
A
#
# COMPACT_ATOMS: atom_id res chain seq x y z
N MET A 1 13.42 41.65 -5.54
CA MET A 1 12.39 41.26 -6.54
C MET A 1 13.01 41.32 -7.92
N GLY A 2 12.90 40.26 -8.72
CA GLY A 2 13.44 40.27 -10.09
C GLY A 2 12.63 41.19 -11.01
N LYS A 3 13.27 41.73 -12.06
CA LYS A 3 12.61 42.54 -13.11
C LYS A 3 11.35 41.87 -13.68
N PRO A 4 11.32 40.54 -13.94
CA PRO A 4 10.11 39.87 -14.45
C PRO A 4 8.94 39.90 -13.46
N THR A 5 9.20 39.68 -12.17
CA THR A 5 8.16 39.67 -11.12
C THR A 5 7.52 41.05 -10.96
N GLN A 6 8.31 42.12 -11.09
CA GLN A 6 7.81 43.49 -11.06
C GLN A 6 6.94 43.81 -12.28
N GLN A 7 7.33 43.34 -13.46
CA GLN A 7 6.54 43.50 -14.69
C GLN A 7 5.20 42.78 -14.57
N LEU A 8 5.21 41.51 -14.14
CA LEU A 8 4.00 40.73 -13.90
C LEU A 8 3.05 41.43 -12.90
N SER A 9 3.59 41.99 -11.82
CA SER A 9 2.79 42.72 -10.83
C SER A 9 2.09 43.94 -11.45
N LYS A 10 2.78 44.68 -12.33
CA LYS A 10 2.19 45.82 -13.05
C LYS A 10 1.09 45.36 -14.01
N ASP A 11 1.32 44.28 -14.74
CA ASP A 11 0.37 43.78 -15.72
C ASP A 11 -0.90 43.22 -15.05
N ILE A 12 -0.77 42.51 -13.93
CA ILE A 12 -1.91 42.08 -13.10
C ILE A 12 -2.73 43.29 -12.61
N LYS A 13 -2.09 44.36 -12.14
CA LYS A 13 -2.80 45.58 -11.71
C LYS A 13 -3.54 46.25 -12.86
N LYS A 14 -2.91 46.37 -14.04
CA LYS A 14 -3.57 46.92 -15.24
C LYS A 14 -4.78 46.10 -15.66
N LEU A 15 -4.67 44.77 -15.66
CA LEU A 15 -5.78 43.86 -15.96
C LEU A 15 -6.93 44.03 -14.96
N ALA A 16 -6.61 44.11 -13.67
CA ALA A 16 -7.61 44.32 -12.63
C ALA A 16 -8.37 45.63 -12.78
N MET A 17 -7.67 46.72 -13.11
CA MET A 17 -8.30 48.01 -13.38
C MET A 17 -9.24 47.97 -14.59
N LYS A 18 -8.93 47.16 -15.61
CA LYS A 18 -9.78 46.99 -16.81
C LYS A 18 -11.06 46.20 -16.50
N VAL A 19 -10.99 45.19 -15.64
CA VAL A 19 -12.14 44.34 -15.31
C VAL A 19 -13.03 44.97 -14.24
N LYS A 20 -12.44 45.50 -13.16
CA LYS A 20 -13.18 46.13 -12.08
C LYS A 20 -12.33 47.21 -11.38
N PRO A 21 -12.51 48.49 -11.73
CA PRO A 21 -11.68 49.58 -11.22
C PRO A 21 -11.84 49.80 -9.70
N THR A 22 -12.95 49.33 -9.11
CA THR A 22 -13.22 49.43 -7.66
C THR A 22 -12.41 48.44 -6.82
N THR A 23 -11.76 47.44 -7.44
CA THR A 23 -11.07 46.37 -6.69
C THR A 23 -9.67 46.82 -6.27
N GLN A 24 -9.42 46.94 -4.97
CA GLN A 24 -8.09 47.18 -4.41
C GLN A 24 -7.28 45.88 -4.34
N LEU A 25 -6.30 45.71 -5.23
CA LEU A 25 -5.53 44.47 -5.37
C LEU A 25 -4.15 44.56 -4.71
N LEU A 26 -3.95 43.79 -3.64
CA LEU A 26 -2.68 43.64 -2.95
C LEU A 26 -1.93 42.41 -3.47
N ILE A 27 -0.80 42.63 -4.14
CA ILE A 27 0.03 41.54 -4.68
C ILE A 27 1.13 41.24 -3.67
N VAL A 28 1.08 40.05 -3.06
CA VAL A 28 2.11 39.55 -2.13
C VAL A 28 2.96 38.48 -2.83
N PRO A 29 4.14 38.84 -3.35
CA PRO A 29 5.06 37.87 -3.95
C PRO A 29 5.55 36.88 -2.89
N ARG A 30 5.36 35.58 -3.16
CA ARG A 30 5.92 34.50 -2.34
C ARG A 30 7.31 34.11 -2.86
N PRO A 31 8.26 33.77 -1.97
CA PRO A 31 9.53 33.22 -2.41
C PRO A 31 9.29 31.92 -3.20
N PRO A 32 10.15 31.61 -4.19
CA PRO A 32 10.07 30.33 -4.88
C PRO A 32 10.20 29.18 -3.87
N PRO A 33 9.56 28.04 -4.13
CA PRO A 33 9.70 26.86 -3.29
C PRO A 33 11.18 26.47 -3.19
N ALA A 34 11.58 25.88 -2.06
CA ALA A 34 12.97 25.42 -1.89
C ALA A 34 13.37 24.50 -3.06
N ILE A 35 14.64 24.49 -3.47
CA ILE A 35 15.14 23.66 -4.58
C ILE A 35 14.71 22.19 -4.42
N ARG A 36 14.70 21.70 -3.17
CA ARG A 36 14.21 20.38 -2.75
C ARG A 36 12.77 20.04 -3.18
N GLN A 37 11.95 21.06 -3.43
CA GLN A 37 10.56 20.94 -3.88
C GLN A 37 10.44 21.09 -5.40
N MET A 38 11.47 21.61 -6.08
CA MET A 38 11.47 21.78 -7.54
C MET A 38 11.75 20.46 -8.28
N PHE A 39 12.42 19.51 -7.64
CA PHE A 39 12.78 18.22 -8.23
C PHE A 39 12.36 17.06 -7.33
N LYS A 40 12.04 15.90 -7.93
CA LYS A 40 11.85 14.66 -7.18
C LYS A 40 13.22 14.24 -6.62
N ASN A 41 13.40 14.39 -5.32
CA ASN A 41 14.66 14.05 -4.65
C ASN A 41 14.98 12.55 -4.57
N LYS A 42 14.02 11.68 -4.86
CA LYS A 42 14.19 10.22 -4.77
C LYS A 42 13.71 9.61 -6.08
N ASP A 43 14.46 8.59 -6.52
CA ASP A 43 14.07 7.77 -7.64
C ASP A 43 12.75 7.05 -7.36
N GLU A 44 12.01 6.79 -8.43
CA GLU A 44 10.76 6.04 -8.33
C GLU A 44 11.06 4.59 -7.96
N ILE A 45 10.46 4.14 -6.86
CA ILE A 45 10.61 2.76 -6.41
C ILE A 45 9.79 1.89 -7.37
N PRO A 46 10.39 0.88 -8.02
CA PRO A 46 9.66 0.00 -8.92
C PRO A 46 8.58 -0.75 -8.16
N LYS A 47 7.48 -1.06 -8.86
CA LYS A 47 6.26 -1.64 -8.32
C LYS A 47 6.50 -2.86 -7.40
N ASN A 48 7.41 -3.75 -7.80
CA ASN A 48 7.76 -4.96 -7.04
C ASN A 48 8.46 -4.68 -5.70
N LEU A 49 9.15 -3.55 -5.58
CA LEU A 49 9.89 -3.15 -4.37
C LEU A 49 9.11 -2.20 -3.46
N GLN A 50 7.87 -1.85 -3.82
CA GLN A 50 7.03 -0.98 -3.00
C GLN A 50 6.43 -1.74 -1.80
N SER A 51 6.24 -1.02 -0.70
CA SER A 51 5.65 -1.51 0.55
C SER A 51 4.56 -0.55 1.03
N ASN A 52 3.75 -1.01 2.01
CA ASN A 52 2.59 -0.28 2.55
C ASN A 52 1.58 0.08 1.45
N ILE A 53 1.28 -0.93 0.63
CA ILE A 53 0.44 -0.82 -0.55
C ILE A 53 -0.74 -1.78 -0.45
N ILE A 54 -1.78 -1.45 -1.20
CA ILE A 54 -2.94 -2.29 -1.46
C ILE A 54 -2.84 -2.71 -2.91
N TYR A 55 -2.91 -4.01 -3.14
CA TYR A 55 -2.66 -4.59 -4.45
C TYR A 55 -3.79 -5.52 -4.85
N GLN A 56 -4.00 -5.65 -6.15
CA GLN A 56 -4.93 -6.58 -6.76
C GLN A 56 -4.17 -7.56 -7.64
N VAL A 57 -4.47 -8.85 -7.49
CA VAL A 57 -3.94 -9.94 -8.32
C VAL A 57 -5.11 -10.63 -8.99
N ASN A 58 -4.98 -10.92 -10.28
CA ASN A 58 -6.02 -11.58 -11.06
C ASN A 58 -5.60 -13.01 -11.42
N CYS A 59 -6.59 -13.89 -11.53
CA CYS A 59 -6.41 -15.20 -12.14
C CYS A 59 -6.37 -15.07 -13.67
N SER A 60 -5.46 -15.77 -14.34
CA SER A 60 -5.37 -15.79 -15.80
C SER A 60 -6.44 -16.68 -16.44
N SER A 61 -6.93 -17.67 -15.71
CA SER A 61 -7.85 -18.71 -16.23
C SER A 61 -9.32 -18.46 -15.90
N CYS A 62 -9.66 -17.50 -15.04
CA CYS A 62 -11.03 -17.24 -14.62
C CYS A 62 -11.17 -15.78 -14.13
N PRO A 63 -12.38 -15.20 -14.02
CA PRO A 63 -12.57 -13.80 -13.62
C PRO A 63 -12.27 -13.54 -12.13
N ALA A 64 -11.66 -14.51 -11.44
CA ALA A 64 -11.37 -14.38 -10.03
C ALA A 64 -10.21 -13.41 -9.78
N SER A 65 -10.40 -12.56 -8.78
CA SER A 65 -9.40 -11.60 -8.35
C SER A 65 -9.26 -11.64 -6.83
N TYR A 66 -8.07 -11.26 -6.35
CA TYR A 66 -7.73 -11.12 -4.95
C TYR A 66 -7.23 -9.70 -4.69
N ILE A 67 -7.74 -9.08 -3.63
CA ILE A 67 -7.24 -7.79 -3.13
C ILE A 67 -6.61 -8.02 -1.76
N GLY A 68 -5.40 -7.51 -1.57
CA GLY A 68 -4.72 -7.60 -0.29
C GLY A 68 -3.85 -6.39 0.01
N LYS A 69 -3.47 -6.21 1.28
CA LYS A 69 -2.45 -5.25 1.70
C LYS A 69 -1.11 -5.90 1.98
N THR A 70 -0.03 -5.14 1.88
CA THR A 70 1.29 -5.57 2.34
C THR A 70 2.08 -4.44 2.97
N THR A 71 2.72 -4.73 4.10
CA THR A 71 3.75 -3.89 4.74
C THR A 71 5.17 -4.31 4.33
N ARG A 72 5.32 -5.54 3.81
CA ARG A 72 6.54 -6.04 3.17
C ARG A 72 6.64 -5.52 1.74
N GLN A 73 7.79 -5.68 1.10
CA GLN A 73 7.93 -5.46 -0.35
C GLN A 73 6.96 -6.38 -1.11
N ALA A 74 6.36 -5.86 -2.18
CA ALA A 74 5.35 -6.59 -2.95
C ALA A 74 5.87 -7.94 -3.47
N CYS A 75 7.10 -7.99 -3.98
CA CYS A 75 7.72 -9.24 -4.46
C CYS A 75 7.71 -10.36 -3.41
N ILE A 76 8.11 -10.04 -2.17
CA ILE A 76 8.12 -10.99 -1.05
C ILE A 76 6.71 -11.49 -0.77
N ARG A 77 5.72 -10.58 -0.74
CA ARG A 77 4.33 -10.96 -0.51
C ARG A 77 3.78 -11.87 -1.61
N LEU A 78 4.08 -11.58 -2.86
CA LEU A 78 3.65 -12.42 -3.98
C LEU A 78 4.30 -13.81 -3.92
N GLN A 79 5.58 -13.87 -3.53
CA GLN A 79 6.29 -15.13 -3.32
C GLN A 79 5.68 -15.97 -2.19
N GLU A 80 5.27 -15.36 -1.08
CA GLU A 80 4.51 -16.03 0.00
C GLU A 80 3.21 -16.68 -0.54
N HIS A 81 2.61 -16.10 -1.58
CA HIS A 81 1.44 -16.65 -2.26
C HIS A 81 1.74 -17.69 -3.35
N GLY A 82 3.02 -17.96 -3.63
CA GLY A 82 3.48 -18.94 -4.61
C GLY A 82 3.90 -18.35 -5.96
N ALA A 83 4.18 -17.04 -6.05
CA ALA A 83 4.84 -16.48 -7.22
C ALA A 83 6.27 -17.03 -7.36
N PRO A 84 6.77 -17.20 -8.59
CA PRO A 84 8.15 -17.61 -8.81
C PRO A 84 9.13 -16.56 -8.27
N THR A 85 10.31 -17.01 -7.84
CA THR A 85 11.41 -16.17 -7.34
C THR A 85 12.13 -15.38 -8.45
N GLU A 86 11.68 -15.51 -9.69
CA GLU A 86 12.27 -14.83 -10.84
C GLU A 86 11.95 -13.34 -10.74
N ILE A 87 12.89 -12.58 -10.20
CA ILE A 87 12.95 -11.14 -10.31
C ILE A 87 13.34 -10.87 -11.77
N PRO A 88 12.49 -10.23 -12.61
CA PRO A 88 12.90 -9.85 -13.96
C PRO A 88 14.20 -9.04 -13.88
N ALA A 89 15.20 -9.47 -14.67
CA ALA A 89 16.60 -9.03 -14.59
C ALA A 89 16.81 -7.51 -14.82
N GLU A 90 15.77 -6.78 -15.20
CA GLU A 90 15.78 -5.33 -15.43
C GLU A 90 15.76 -4.47 -14.15
N HIS A 91 15.65 -5.09 -12.98
CA HIS A 91 15.78 -4.42 -11.67
C HIS A 91 16.78 -5.10 -10.73
N THR A 92 17.88 -5.65 -11.25
CA THR A 92 18.99 -6.03 -10.37
C THR A 92 19.56 -4.78 -9.71
N ASN A 93 19.48 -4.77 -8.40
CA ASN A 93 20.06 -3.77 -7.50
C ASN A 93 21.60 -3.90 -7.48
N GLU A 94 22.25 -4.02 -8.64
CA GLU A 94 23.73 -4.07 -8.76
C GLU A 94 24.36 -2.83 -8.10
N ASN A 95 23.65 -1.70 -8.12
CA ASN A 95 24.09 -0.43 -7.52
C ASN A 95 23.56 -0.18 -6.09
N LEU A 96 22.64 -1.00 -5.59
CA LEU A 96 22.28 -0.94 -4.17
C LEU A 96 23.28 -1.82 -3.43
N ARG A 97 24.35 -1.21 -2.91
CA ARG A 97 25.19 -1.78 -1.86
C ARG A 97 24.29 -2.25 -0.71
N ARG A 98 23.79 -3.49 -0.78
CA ARG A 98 23.41 -4.20 0.44
C ARG A 98 24.69 -4.25 1.25
N SER A 99 24.69 -3.65 2.44
CA SER A 99 25.82 -3.80 3.33
C SER A 99 26.13 -5.29 3.46
N ALA A 100 27.40 -5.67 3.44
CA ALA A 100 27.82 -7.08 3.55
C ALA A 100 27.12 -7.80 4.72
N ARG A 101 26.81 -7.04 5.78
CA ARG A 101 25.99 -7.46 6.93
C ARG A 101 24.60 -8.01 6.56
N ILE A 102 23.86 -7.35 5.67
CA ILE A 102 22.50 -7.79 5.27
C ILE A 102 22.58 -9.03 4.37
N ALA A 103 23.59 -9.12 3.50
CA ALA A 103 23.81 -10.29 2.67
C ALA A 103 24.13 -11.54 3.52
N ALA A 104 25.01 -11.41 4.51
CA ALA A 104 25.33 -12.47 5.46
C ALA A 104 24.12 -12.89 6.32
N MET A 105 23.29 -11.92 6.74
CA MET A 105 22.10 -12.21 7.54
C MET A 105 20.99 -12.91 6.73
N ASN A 106 20.87 -12.64 5.43
CA ASN A 106 19.92 -13.33 4.55
C ASN A 106 20.38 -14.73 4.14
N ALA A 107 21.69 -14.99 4.07
CA ALA A 107 22.22 -16.35 3.87
C ALA A 107 21.79 -17.31 5.01
N ASN A 108 21.65 -16.79 6.24
CA ASN A 108 21.15 -17.55 7.38
C ASN A 108 19.63 -17.76 7.40
N ASN A 109 18.82 -16.97 6.68
CA ASN A 109 17.36 -17.14 6.66
C ASN A 109 16.90 -18.26 5.70
N ASN A 110 17.81 -18.82 4.89
CA ASN A 110 17.60 -20.09 4.20
C ASN A 110 17.95 -21.31 5.07
N ALA A 111 18.45 -21.11 6.29
CA ALA A 111 18.59 -22.18 7.28
C ALA A 111 17.22 -22.42 7.94
N GLN A 112 16.47 -23.36 7.37
CA GLN A 112 15.63 -24.34 8.06
C GLN A 112 15.01 -23.87 9.39
N ILE A 113 13.78 -23.35 9.34
CA ILE A 113 12.92 -23.26 10.52
C ILE A 113 12.42 -24.68 10.81
N SER A 114 13.10 -25.40 11.71
CA SER A 114 12.56 -26.59 12.38
C SER A 114 11.92 -26.16 13.70
N TYR A 115 10.69 -26.61 13.94
CA TYR A 115 10.01 -26.47 15.22
C TYR A 115 9.73 -27.90 15.69
N TYR A 116 10.15 -28.21 16.93
CA TYR A 116 10.19 -29.48 17.66
C TYR A 116 11.13 -30.62 17.16
N GLU A 117 11.98 -31.05 18.08
CA GLU A 117 12.73 -32.32 18.06
C GLU A 117 11.97 -33.27 18.99
N SER A 118 11.31 -34.31 18.48
CA SER A 118 10.67 -35.35 19.30
C SER A 118 10.50 -36.63 18.49
N GLY A 119 10.96 -37.74 19.06
CA GLY A 119 10.93 -39.06 18.45
C GLY A 119 9.52 -39.62 18.23
N SER A 120 9.49 -40.57 17.30
CA SER A 120 8.63 -41.77 17.27
C SER A 120 7.24 -41.67 17.92
N SER A 121 6.21 -41.43 17.11
CA SER A 121 5.01 -42.28 17.06
C SER A 121 4.20 -41.93 15.81
N GLU A 122 3.90 -42.97 15.03
CA GLU A 122 3.06 -42.93 13.84
C GLU A 122 1.60 -42.67 14.27
N ASP A 123 0.97 -41.62 13.73
CA ASP A 123 -0.48 -41.52 13.52
C ASP A 123 -0.78 -40.29 12.63
N ASP A 124 -1.45 -40.54 11.49
CA ASP A 124 -1.74 -39.59 10.41
C ASP A 124 -2.54 -38.34 10.85
N LEU A 125 -1.94 -37.16 10.81
CA LEU A 125 -2.65 -35.87 10.90
C LEU A 125 -2.11 -34.86 9.85
N PRO A 126 -2.94 -34.30 8.95
CA PRO A 126 -2.46 -33.43 7.89
C PRO A 126 -1.97 -32.11 8.49
N SER A 127 -0.66 -31.86 8.34
CA SER A 127 0.01 -30.59 8.63
C SER A 127 -0.84 -29.39 8.17
N THR A 128 -1.44 -28.68 9.12
CA THR A 128 -2.24 -27.46 8.93
C THR A 128 -1.33 -26.28 8.57
N THR A 129 -0.70 -26.36 7.40
CA THR A 129 -0.05 -25.19 6.79
C THR A 129 -1.15 -24.16 6.46
N HIS A 130 -1.04 -22.96 7.02
CA HIS A 130 -2.00 -21.87 6.74
C HIS A 130 -1.93 -21.47 5.26
N THR A 131 -2.77 -22.07 4.42
CA THR A 131 -2.82 -21.78 2.98
C THR A 131 -3.57 -20.47 2.72
N SER A 132 -2.94 -19.56 1.97
CA SER A 132 -3.61 -18.31 1.55
C SER A 132 -4.77 -18.59 0.59
N ALA A 133 -5.72 -17.66 0.49
CA ALA A 133 -6.86 -17.79 -0.44
C ALA A 133 -6.42 -17.99 -1.90
N ILE A 134 -5.34 -17.30 -2.32
CA ILE A 134 -4.72 -17.49 -3.64
C ILE A 134 -4.17 -18.91 -3.77
N LYS A 135 -3.41 -19.39 -2.77
CA LYS A 135 -2.82 -20.73 -2.79
C LYS A 135 -3.90 -21.81 -2.87
N ARG A 136 -4.96 -21.68 -2.08
CA ARG A 136 -6.12 -22.58 -2.11
C ARG A 136 -6.78 -22.59 -3.49
N HIS A 137 -6.98 -21.43 -4.11
CA HIS A 137 -7.54 -21.34 -5.45
C HIS A 137 -6.70 -22.08 -6.50
N ILE A 138 -5.38 -21.87 -6.47
CA ILE A 138 -4.44 -22.57 -7.38
C ILE A 138 -4.55 -24.08 -7.16
N THR A 139 -4.54 -24.55 -5.91
CA THR A 139 -4.61 -25.98 -5.60
C THR A 139 -5.94 -26.61 -6.02
N SER A 140 -7.08 -25.94 -5.77
CA SER A 140 -8.40 -26.51 -6.04
C SER A 140 -8.81 -26.46 -7.51
N THR A 141 -8.41 -25.42 -8.23
CA THR A 141 -8.80 -25.20 -9.63
C THR A 141 -7.70 -25.50 -10.64
N LYS A 142 -6.45 -25.66 -10.19
CA LYS A 142 -5.24 -25.75 -11.04
C LYS A 142 -5.05 -24.55 -11.98
N HIS A 143 -5.69 -23.42 -11.67
CA HIS A 143 -5.56 -22.20 -12.45
C HIS A 143 -4.22 -21.50 -12.25
N LYS A 144 -3.80 -20.74 -13.26
CA LYS A 144 -2.61 -19.88 -13.20
C LYS A 144 -2.99 -18.48 -12.77
N ILE A 145 -2.19 -17.92 -11.86
CA ILE A 145 -2.29 -16.52 -11.42
C ILE A 145 -1.38 -15.65 -12.29
N ASP A 146 -1.85 -14.44 -12.61
CA ASP A 146 -1.05 -13.44 -13.29
C ASP A 146 -0.18 -12.66 -12.31
N TRP A 147 1.05 -13.14 -12.13
CA TRP A 147 2.04 -12.51 -11.25
C TRP A 147 2.75 -11.30 -11.87
N HIS A 148 2.54 -11.02 -13.16
CA HIS A 148 3.20 -9.91 -13.86
C HIS A 148 2.28 -8.68 -13.93
N ASN A 149 0.99 -8.90 -14.22
CA ASN A 149 0.00 -7.83 -14.39
C ASN A 149 -0.88 -7.59 -13.16
N TRP A 150 -0.34 -7.81 -11.96
CA TRP A 150 -0.98 -7.34 -10.73
C TRP A 150 -1.06 -5.81 -10.72
N THR A 151 -1.87 -5.17 -9.88
CA THR A 151 -1.98 -3.69 -9.86
C THR A 151 -1.90 -3.14 -8.45
N ILE A 152 -1.45 -1.88 -8.32
CA ILE A 152 -1.48 -1.16 -7.04
C ILE A 152 -2.72 -0.27 -7.04
N LEU A 153 -3.60 -0.49 -6.06
CA LEU A 153 -4.83 0.27 -5.91
C LEU A 153 -4.61 1.53 -5.10
N ASP A 154 -3.89 1.43 -3.99
CA ASP A 154 -3.63 2.56 -3.09
C ASP A 154 -2.40 2.30 -2.23
N LYS A 155 -1.92 3.34 -1.52
CA LYS A 155 -0.78 3.31 -0.60
C LYS A 155 -1.10 4.12 0.65
N ASP A 156 -0.61 3.67 1.80
CA ASP A 156 -0.68 4.47 3.03
C ASP A 156 0.40 4.04 4.01
N LYS A 157 1.15 5.01 4.55
CA LYS A 157 2.22 4.72 5.52
C LYS A 157 1.68 4.31 6.89
N HIS A 158 0.44 4.66 7.23
CA HIS A 158 -0.14 4.32 8.52
C HIS A 158 -0.83 2.96 8.44
N PRO A 159 -0.42 1.96 9.25
CA PRO A 159 -0.96 0.60 9.18
C PRO A 159 -2.49 0.55 9.30
N TYR A 160 -3.07 1.34 10.19
CA TYR A 160 -4.52 1.38 10.37
C TYR A 160 -5.26 1.91 9.14
N ARG A 161 -4.78 3.01 8.53
CA ARG A 161 -5.37 3.57 7.32
C ARG A 161 -5.26 2.61 6.14
N LEU A 162 -4.17 1.85 6.08
CA LEU A 162 -3.98 0.80 5.07
C LEU A 162 -5.05 -0.30 5.19
N LEU A 163 -5.41 -0.71 6.42
CA LEU A 163 -6.47 -1.68 6.66
C LEU A 163 -7.86 -1.14 6.31
N VAL A 164 -8.14 0.12 6.64
CA VAL A 164 -9.40 0.79 6.27
C VAL A 164 -9.54 0.85 4.76
N LYS A 165 -8.50 1.32 4.07
CA LYS A 165 -8.46 1.40 2.61
C LYS A 165 -8.59 0.02 1.94
N GLU A 166 -8.00 -1.02 2.51
CA GLU A 166 -8.13 -2.40 1.98
C GLU A 166 -9.58 -2.87 2.11
N SER A 167 -10.20 -2.62 3.26
CA SER A 167 -11.61 -2.97 3.50
C SER A 167 -12.54 -2.24 2.53
N LEU A 168 -12.27 -0.96 2.25
CA LEU A 168 -13.02 -0.18 1.26
C LEU A 168 -12.82 -0.74 -0.16
N ALA A 169 -11.58 -1.07 -0.55
CA ALA A 169 -11.27 -1.62 -1.86
C ALA A 169 -11.94 -2.99 -2.10
N ILE A 170 -11.97 -3.86 -1.08
CA ILE A 170 -12.68 -5.16 -1.15
C ILE A 170 -14.19 -4.92 -1.27
N ASN A 171 -14.74 -4.00 -0.48
CA ASN A 171 -16.18 -3.69 -0.51
C ASN A 171 -16.63 -3.09 -1.84
N GLU A 172 -15.82 -2.21 -2.44
CA GLU A 172 -16.11 -1.57 -3.73
C GLU A 172 -15.98 -2.56 -4.90
N LYS A 173 -14.91 -3.36 -4.94
CA LYS A 173 -14.60 -4.23 -6.08
C LYS A 173 -15.15 -5.64 -5.97
N SER A 174 -15.55 -6.08 -4.78
CA SER A 174 -16.08 -7.42 -4.50
C SER A 174 -15.27 -8.58 -5.14
N PRO A 175 -13.95 -8.68 -4.87
CA PRO A 175 -13.09 -9.71 -5.45
C PRO A 175 -13.49 -11.12 -4.97
N THR A 176 -13.65 -12.07 -5.91
CA THR A 176 -14.19 -13.40 -5.60
C THR A 176 -13.24 -14.31 -4.80
N LEU A 177 -11.93 -14.04 -4.81
CA LEU A 177 -10.97 -14.83 -4.02
C LEU A 177 -10.91 -14.41 -2.55
N ASN A 178 -11.40 -13.21 -2.21
CA ASN A 178 -11.43 -12.74 -0.83
C ASN A 178 -12.60 -13.40 -0.08
N LEU A 179 -12.29 -14.22 0.92
CA LEU A 179 -13.31 -14.74 1.83
C LEU A 179 -13.78 -13.71 2.85
N THR A 180 -12.88 -12.79 3.23
CA THR A 180 -13.16 -11.73 4.18
C THR A 180 -13.59 -10.47 3.44
N THR A 181 -14.73 -9.91 3.84
CA THR A 181 -15.27 -8.66 3.27
C THR A 181 -14.50 -7.43 3.75
N ARG A 182 -13.86 -7.48 4.93
CA ARG A 182 -13.12 -6.36 5.54
C ARG A 182 -11.95 -6.87 6.38
N SER A 183 -10.89 -6.06 6.50
CA SER A 183 -9.71 -6.34 7.34
C SER A 183 -9.83 -5.76 8.74
N VAL A 184 -10.70 -4.76 8.93
CA VAL A 184 -11.03 -4.14 10.22
C VAL A 184 -12.55 -3.92 10.25
N PRO A 185 -13.22 -4.10 11.41
CA PRO A 185 -14.61 -3.72 11.57
C PRO A 185 -14.75 -2.21 11.37
N PHE A 186 -15.23 -1.82 10.19
CA PHE A 186 -15.54 -0.43 9.88
C PHE A 186 -16.90 -0.09 10.47
N VAL A 187 -16.90 0.41 11.70
CA VAL A 187 -18.09 1.00 12.33
C VAL A 187 -18.22 2.43 11.81
N VAL A 188 -19.07 2.62 10.80
CA VAL A 188 -19.49 3.96 10.38
C VAL A 188 -20.50 4.43 11.40
N TYR A 189 -20.11 5.37 12.25
CA TYR A 189 -21.09 6.09 13.05
C TYR A 189 -21.82 7.04 12.11
N PRO A 190 -23.15 6.90 11.92
CA PRO A 190 -23.90 7.95 11.26
C PRO A 190 -23.70 9.25 12.05
N GLU A 191 -23.53 10.37 11.34
CA GLU A 191 -23.38 11.66 11.99
C GLU A 191 -24.57 11.89 12.94
N GLY A 192 -24.28 12.21 14.21
CA GLY A 192 -25.30 12.43 15.25
C GLY A 192 -25.34 11.39 16.39
N CYS A 193 -24.46 10.41 16.45
CA CYS A 193 -24.40 9.48 17.59
C CYS A 193 -23.78 10.14 18.84
N VAL A 194 -24.61 10.87 19.61
CA VAL A 194 -24.21 11.45 20.90
C VAL A 194 -24.10 10.34 21.94
N ILE A 195 -22.89 10.10 22.45
CA ILE A 195 -22.66 9.22 23.59
C ILE A 195 -23.34 9.86 24.81
N LYS A 196 -24.55 9.40 25.16
CA LYS A 196 -25.18 9.76 26.42
C LYS A 196 -24.36 9.12 27.54
N ARG A 197 -23.50 9.91 28.19
CA ARG A 197 -22.89 9.52 29.46
C ARG A 197 -24.02 9.46 30.50
N THR A 198 -24.50 8.26 30.81
CA THR A 198 -25.31 8.04 32.00
C THR A 198 -24.38 8.10 33.19
N ASN A 199 -24.34 9.26 33.85
CA ASN A 199 -23.72 9.35 35.17
C ASN A 199 -24.57 8.50 36.11
N HIS A 200 -24.03 7.35 36.54
CA HIS A 200 -24.57 6.64 37.68
C HIS A 200 -24.27 7.48 38.92
N THR A 201 -25.27 8.22 39.40
CA THR A 201 -25.25 8.83 40.72
C THR A 201 -25.40 7.70 41.73
N THR A 202 -24.31 7.30 42.36
CA THR A 202 -24.36 6.42 43.54
C THR A 202 -24.94 7.24 44.69
N SER A 203 -26.22 7.01 45.01
CA SER A 203 -26.80 7.37 46.31
C SER A 203 -26.46 6.26 47.30
N GLN A 204 -25.59 6.58 48.26
CA GLN A 204 -25.79 6.44 49.72
C GLN A 204 -24.54 6.89 50.45
#